data_AF-A0A848JVQ8-F1
#
_entry.id   AF-A0A848JVQ8-F1
#
_cell.length_a   1.000
_cell.length_b   1.000
_cell.length_c   1.000
_cell.angle_alpha   90.00
_cell.angle_beta   90.00
_cell.angle_gamma   90.00
#
_symmetry.space_group_name_H-M   'P 1'
#
loop_
_entity.id
_entity.type
_entity.pdbx_description
1 polymer ?
#
loop_
_entity_poly.entity_id
_entity_poly.type
_entity_poly.pdbx_seq_one_letter_code
_entity_poly.pdbx_strand_id
1 'polypeptide(L)' 'MAQARALAMICAHAGIAVRDWMLTSWILEDRAGGALIVETLPEVWEGVARLSGRPVDPLDDAFIACMEAGTAGTR' A
#
# COMPACT_ATOMS: atom_id res chain seq x y z
N MET A 1 9.45 4.44 -11.79
CA MET A 1 8.73 5.16 -10.72
C MET A 1 8.96 4.43 -9.40
N ALA A 2 9.96 4.83 -8.59
CA ALA A 2 10.30 4.11 -7.37
C ALA A 2 9.17 4.12 -6.31
N GLN A 3 8.40 5.22 -6.26
CA GLN A 3 7.34 5.45 -5.28
C GLN A 3 6.14 4.50 -5.42
N ALA A 4 5.61 4.32 -6.64
CA ALA A 4 4.48 3.39 -6.88
C ALA A 4 4.83 1.94 -6.51
N ARG A 5 6.09 1.53 -6.74
CA ARG A 5 6.56 0.20 -6.36
C ARG A 5 6.68 0.03 -4.84
N ALA A 6 7.16 1.05 -4.14
CA ALA A 6 7.19 1.05 -2.67
C ALA A 6 5.77 0.98 -2.09
N LEU A 7 4.84 1.79 -2.59
CA LEU A 7 3.43 1.76 -2.19
C LEU A 7 2.80 0.39 -2.43
N ALA A 8 3.02 -0.21 -3.60
CA ALA A 8 2.51 -1.54 -3.91
C ALA A 8 3.01 -2.62 -2.94
N MET A 9 4.30 -2.57 -2.56
CA MET A 9 4.85 -3.51 -1.57
C MET A 9 4.21 -3.35 -0.19
N ILE A 10 4.07 -2.10 0.27
CA ILE A 10 3.48 -1.80 1.58
C ILE A 10 2.01 -2.22 1.62
N CYS A 11 1.23 -1.81 0.61
CA CYS A 11 -0.20 -2.08 0.55
C CYS A 11 -0.51 -3.58 0.35
N ALA A 12 0.41 -4.34 -0.26
CA ALA A 12 0.24 -5.78 -0.43
C ALA A 12 0.14 -6.52 0.92
N HIS A 13 0.81 -6.04 1.99
CA HIS A 13 0.65 -6.59 3.34
C HIS A 13 -0.75 -6.36 3.92
N ALA A 14 -1.43 -5.30 3.48
CA ALA A 14 -2.82 -5.04 3.81
C ALA A 14 -3.81 -5.82 2.92
N GLY A 15 -3.33 -6.57 1.92
CA GLY A 15 -4.17 -7.26 0.95
C GLY A 15 -4.69 -6.35 -0.17
N ILE A 16 -4.12 -5.15 -0.32
CA ILE A 16 -4.53 -4.13 -1.28
C ILE A 16 -3.49 -4.05 -2.40
N ALA A 17 -3.94 -4.14 -3.64
CA ALA A 17 -3.11 -3.91 -4.82
C ALA A 17 -3.09 -2.42 -5.17
N VAL A 18 -1.93 -1.91 -5.59
CA VAL A 18 -1.77 -0.52 -6.06
C VAL A 18 -1.38 -0.56 -7.53
N ARG A 19 -2.10 0.19 -8.36
CA ARG A 19 -1.80 0.38 -9.78
C ARG A 19 -1.56 1.86 -10.03
N ASP A 20 -0.56 2.17 -10.84
CA ASP A 20 -0.32 3.52 -11.34
C ASP A 20 -1.45 3.92 -12.31
N TRP A 21 -1.97 5.13 -12.15
CA TRP A 21 -2.96 5.69 -13.06
C TRP A 21 -2.67 7.16 -13.35
N MET A 22 -2.53 7.51 -14.64
CA MET A 22 -2.32 8.89 -15.10
C MET A 22 -1.13 9.64 -14.43
N LEU A 23 -0.03 8.95 -14.11
CA LEU A 23 1.22 9.52 -13.55
C LEU A 23 1.13 10.13 -12.14
N THR A 24 0.00 10.72 -11.76
CA THR A 24 -0.20 11.43 -10.49
C THR A 24 -1.26 10.79 -9.61
N SER A 25 -1.93 9.74 -10.08
CA SER A 25 -2.98 9.05 -9.35
C SER A 25 -2.67 7.56 -9.23
N TRP A 26 -3.34 6.91 -8.29
CA TRP A 26 -3.25 5.49 -8.06
C TRP A 26 -4.62 4.88 -7.94
N ILE A 27 -4.73 3.63 -8.37
CA ILE A 27 -5.90 2.80 -8.15
C ILE A 27 -5.54 1.79 -7.05
N LEU A 28 -6.35 1.76 -6.01
CA LEU A 28 -6.31 0.77 -4.93
C LEU A 28 -7.39 -0.28 -5.20
N GLU A 29 -7.04 -1.56 -5.14
CA GLU A 29 -7.97 -2.67 -5.35
C GLU A 29 -7.86 -3.68 -4.20
N ASP A 30 -8.99 -4.08 -3.61
CA ASP A 30 -9.05 -5.22 -2.70
C ASP A 30 -9.33 -6.53 -3.44
N ARG A 31 -9.32 -7.66 -2.71
CA ARG A 31 -9.64 -8.97 -3.28
C ARG A 31 -11.14 -9.23 -3.46
N ALA A 32 -12.00 -8.41 -2.86
CA ALA A 32 -13.45 -8.47 -2.94
C ALA A 32 -14.01 -7.69 -4.14
N GLY A 33 -13.16 -7.00 -4.91
CA GLY A 33 -13.54 -6.20 -6.07
C GLY A 33 -13.84 -4.73 -5.75
N GLY A 34 -13.58 -4.28 -4.52
CA GLY A 34 -13.61 -2.87 -4.14
C GLY A 34 -12.42 -2.12 -4.74
N ALA A 35 -12.70 -0.98 -5.37
CA ALA A 35 -11.67 -0.14 -5.96
C ALA A 35 -11.83 1.33 -5.57
N LEU A 36 -10.71 2.01 -5.35
CA LEU A 36 -10.64 3.44 -5.05
C LEU A 36 -9.57 4.11 -5.89
N ILE A 37 -9.84 5.33 -6.32
CA ILE A 37 -8.89 6.20 -6.99
C ILE A 37 -8.41 7.21 -5.96
N VAL A 38 -7.10 7.41 -5.88
CA VAL A 38 -6.47 8.35 -4.97
C VAL A 38 -5.40 9.16 -5.70
N GLU A 39 -5.23 10.41 -5.32
CA GLU A 39 -4.32 11.35 -5.98
C GLU A 39 -3.12 11.72 -5.10
N THR A 40 -3.23 11.48 -3.79
CA THR A 40 -2.22 11.87 -2.83
C THR A 40 -1.82 10.72 -1.92
N LEU A 41 -0.60 10.79 -1.35
CA LEU A 41 -0.12 9.76 -0.41
C LEU A 41 -1.02 9.61 0.84
N PRO A 42 -1.51 10.70 1.46
CA PRO A 42 -2.46 10.60 2.57
C PRO A 42 -3.73 9.83 2.21
N GLU A 43 -4.30 10.10 1.04
CA GLU A 43 -5.49 9.39 0.54
C GLU A 43 -5.23 7.89 0.33
N VAL A 44 -3.99 7.49 0.00
CA VAL A 44 -3.64 6.07 -0.10
C VAL A 44 -3.89 5.36 1.23
N TRP A 45 -3.45 5.93 2.35
CA TRP A 45 -3.59 5.29 3.66
C TRP A 45 -5.04 5.23 4.13
N GLU A 46 -5.80 6.31 3.89
CA GLU A 46 -7.24 6.32 4.16
C GLU A 46 -7.98 5.28 3.30
N GLY A 47 -7.62 5.19 2.01
CA GLY A 47 -8.20 4.22 1.07
C GLY A 47 -7.86 2.77 1.43
N VAL A 48 -6.62 2.50 1.80
CA VAL A 48 -6.17 1.18 2.28
C VAL A 48 -6.89 0.81 3.57
N ALA A 49 -7.02 1.75 4.52
CA ALA A 49 -7.72 1.48 5.77
C ALA A 49 -9.20 1.17 5.54
N ARG A 50 -9.83 1.92 4.63
CA ARG A 50 -11.24 1.71 4.23
C ARG A 50 -11.46 0.36 3.54
N LEU A 51 -10.58 -0.04 2.62
CA LEU A 51 -10.71 -1.29 1.87
C LEU A 51 -10.32 -2.52 2.71
N SER A 52 -9.29 -2.41 3.55
CA SER A 52 -8.83 -3.52 4.40
C SER A 52 -9.63 -3.67 5.71
N GLY A 53 -10.44 -2.67 6.07
CA GLY A 53 -11.23 -2.65 7.30
C GLY A 53 -10.41 -2.50 8.58
N ARG A 54 -9.12 -2.16 8.47
CA ARG A 54 -8.20 -1.95 9.59
C ARG A 54 -7.29 -0.75 9.32
N PRO A 55 -6.93 0.05 10.34
CA PRO A 55 -5.94 1.10 10.15
C PRO A 55 -4.61 0.49 9.69
N VAL A 56 -3.96 1.14 8.73
CA VAL A 56 -2.62 0.79 8.28
C VAL A 56 -1.73 1.98 8.54
N ASP A 57 -0.80 1.81 9.47
CA ASP A 57 0.26 2.78 9.72
C ASP A 57 1.56 2.29 9.04
N PRO A 58 2.01 2.94 7.96
CA PRO A 58 3.25 2.57 7.29
C PRO A 58 4.50 2.88 8.12
N LEU A 59 4.38 3.67 9.18
CA LEU A 59 5.47 4.03 10.09
C LEU A 59 5.42 3.24 11.41
N ASP A 60 4.55 2.24 11.52
CA ASP A 60 4.52 1.34 12.67
C ASP A 60 5.85 0.55 12.77
N ASP A 61 6.46 0.57 13.95
CA ASP A 61 7.77 -0.05 14.18
C ASP A 61 7.77 -1.56 13.88
N ALA A 62 6.67 -2.26 14.20
CA ALA A 62 6.56 -3.69 13.94
C ALA A 62 6.39 -3.98 12.45
N PHE A 63 5.66 -3.12 11.72
CA PHE A 63 5.56 -3.18 10.27
C PHE A 63 6.92 -2.95 9.59
N ILE A 64 7.67 -1.93 10.01
CA ILE A 64 9.02 -1.63 9.50
C ILE A 64 9.95 -2.82 9.77
N ALA A 65 10.00 -3.34 10.99
CA ALA A 65 10.82 -4.49 11.33
C ALA A 65 10.49 -5.73 10.48
N CYS A 66 9.20 -5.97 10.20
CA CYS A 66 8.75 -7.04 9.32
C CYS A 66 9.27 -6.87 7.88
N MET A 67 9.18 -5.65 7.33
CA MET A 67 9.66 -5.31 5.99
C MET A 67 11.19 -5.47 5.88
N GLU A 68 11.93 -5.01 6.88
CA GLU A 68 13.39 -5.15 6.94
C GLU A 68 13.81 -6.63 7.06
N ALA A 69 13.11 -7.42 7.88
CA ALA A 69 13.37 -8.85 8.01
C ALA A 69 13.11 -9.63 6.70
N GLY A 70 12.05 -9.29 5.97
CA GLY A 70 11.77 -9.87 4.65
C GLY A 70 12.80 -9.47 3.58
N THR A 71 13.36 -8.26 3.69
CA THR A 71 14.40 -7.77 2.78
C THR A 71 15.76 -8.41 3.07
N ALA A 72 16.05 -8.72 4.33
CA ALA A 72 17.30 -9.37 4.75
C ALA A 72 17.46 -10.81 4.22
N GLY A 73 16.38 -11.48 3.81
CA GLY A 73 16.41 -12.83 3.22
C GLY A 73 16.73 -12.92 1.72
N THR A 74 16.92 -11.79 1.02
CA THR A 74 17.18 -11.74 -0.43
C THR A 74 18.62 -11.32 -0.78
N ARG A 75 19.61 -11.61 0.08
CA ARG A 75 21.03 -11.34 -0.21
C ARG A 75 21.85 -12.62 -0.28
#